data_AF-A0A820E0K7-F1
#
_entry.id   AF-A0A820E0K7-F1
#
_cell.length_a   1.000
_cell.length_b   1.000
_cell.length_c   1.000
_cell.angle_alpha   90.00
_cell.angle_beta   90.00
_cell.angle_gamma   90.00
#
_symmetry.space_group_name_H-M   'P 1'
#
loop_
_entity.id
_entity.type
_entity.pdbx_description
1 polymer ?
#
loop_
_entity_poly.entity_id
_entity_poly.type
_entity_poly.pdbx_seq_one_letter_code
_entity_poly.pdbx_strand_id
1 'polypeptide(L)'
;MQLDLDRIDDLNKTLFIHIQLPNVPRPSFIWNYFGHLYKNPKEALDLDRIYCKVCFEKIKQEYPDATTHQITEAQAIKKTNKHIVSMFARNRDTISSSQLKEKLGYQLTLMCCKDLLPFSIVENEGFQDFLISNKIVNTKYDIPSRTTLSPLNLNKIYNVCLDKTKEQIKLSTNYPTITCDAWTDNLRTQPFNEADTDQSIKGLVSNVLIEFETSVVLFA
;
A
#
# COMPACT_ATOMS: atom_id res chain seq x y z
N MET A 1 -24.03 28.73 -4.88
CA MET A 1 -23.11 28.24 -5.91
C MET A 1 -23.02 26.74 -5.73
N GLN A 2 -24.00 26.04 -6.31
CA GLN A 2 -24.19 24.61 -6.18
C GLN A 2 -23.24 23.97 -7.19
N LEU A 3 -22.24 23.24 -6.71
CA LEU A 3 -21.31 22.54 -7.57
C LEU A 3 -22.12 21.46 -8.33
N ASP A 4 -22.16 21.58 -9.66
CA ASP A 4 -22.76 20.61 -10.57
C ASP A 4 -22.13 19.24 -10.35
N LEU A 5 -22.83 18.38 -9.61
CA LEU A 5 -22.45 16.99 -9.38
C LEU A 5 -22.43 16.19 -10.69
N ASP A 6 -23.18 16.62 -11.70
CA ASP A 6 -23.26 15.98 -13.02
C ASP A 6 -21.94 16.07 -13.81
N ARG A 7 -21.09 17.08 -13.52
CA ARG A 7 -19.76 17.22 -14.15
C ARG A 7 -18.71 16.26 -13.58
N ILE A 8 -18.89 15.79 -12.35
CA ILE A 8 -17.99 14.80 -11.73
C ILE A 8 -18.24 13.41 -12.33
N ASP A 9 -19.49 13.10 -12.67
CA ASP A 9 -19.86 11.85 -13.34
C ASP A 9 -19.38 11.79 -14.80
N ASP A 10 -19.27 12.93 -15.49
CA ASP A 10 -18.72 12.99 -16.84
C ASP A 10 -17.19 12.89 -16.89
N LEU A 11 -16.47 13.37 -15.86
CA LEU A 11 -15.01 13.19 -15.73
C LEU A 11 -14.63 11.76 -15.28
N ASN A 12 -15.54 11.04 -14.63
CA ASN A 12 -15.36 9.62 -14.30
C ASN A 12 -15.61 8.67 -15.49
N LYS A 13 -16.02 9.18 -16.65
CA LYS A 13 -16.15 8.39 -17.90
C LYS A 13 -14.82 8.22 -18.66
N THR A 14 -13.74 8.81 -18.18
CA THR A 14 -12.41 8.68 -18.77
C THR A 14 -11.56 7.65 -18.03
N LEU A 15 -11.35 6.48 -18.68
CA LEU A 15 -10.27 5.52 -18.41
C LEU A 15 -10.33 4.65 -17.12
N PHE A 16 -11.52 4.25 -16.65
CA PHE A 16 -11.61 3.26 -15.56
C PHE A 16 -11.61 1.82 -16.09
N ILE A 17 -10.46 1.16 -15.94
CA ILE A 17 -10.36 -0.30 -16.06
C ILE A 17 -11.26 -0.93 -14.99
N HIS A 18 -12.22 -1.77 -15.38
CA HIS A 18 -13.15 -2.42 -14.46
C HIS A 18 -13.33 -3.89 -14.80
N ILE A 19 -13.72 -4.68 -13.80
CA ILE A 19 -13.85 -6.13 -13.90
C ILE A 19 -15.33 -6.50 -13.98
N GLN A 20 -15.77 -6.99 -15.15
CA GLN A 20 -17.15 -7.39 -15.38
C GLN A 20 -17.34 -8.91 -15.27
N LEU A 21 -18.54 -9.33 -14.91
CA LEU A 21 -18.93 -10.74 -14.90
C LEU A 21 -18.80 -11.35 -16.30
N PRO A 22 -18.43 -12.63 -16.42
CA PRO A 22 -18.54 -13.33 -17.70
C PRO A 22 -19.99 -13.36 -18.15
N ASN A 23 -20.22 -13.27 -19.46
CA ASN A 23 -21.55 -13.36 -20.04
C ASN A 23 -22.03 -14.83 -20.06
N VAL A 24 -22.35 -15.36 -18.89
CA VAL A 24 -22.88 -16.72 -18.70
C VAL A 24 -24.32 -16.65 -18.21
N PRO A 25 -25.24 -17.47 -18.77
CA PRO A 25 -26.67 -17.39 -18.47
C PRO A 25 -27.02 -17.73 -17.01
N ARG A 26 -26.13 -18.43 -16.30
CA ARG A 26 -26.25 -18.72 -14.86
C ARG A 26 -24.87 -18.62 -14.20
N PRO A 27 -24.45 -17.45 -13.74
CA PRO A 27 -23.17 -17.32 -13.06
C PRO A 27 -23.24 -18.06 -11.72
N SER A 28 -22.30 -18.97 -11.49
CA SER A 28 -22.05 -19.51 -10.16
C SER A 28 -21.63 -18.39 -9.19
N PHE A 29 -21.86 -18.60 -7.90
CA PHE A 29 -21.59 -17.61 -6.83
C PHE A 29 -20.15 -17.05 -6.86
N ILE A 30 -19.20 -17.82 -7.38
CA ILE A 30 -17.78 -17.44 -7.47
C ILE A 30 -17.58 -16.15 -8.30
N TRP A 31 -18.42 -15.89 -9.31
CA TRP A 31 -18.29 -14.71 -10.16
C TRP A 31 -18.61 -13.39 -9.45
N ASN A 32 -19.20 -13.43 -8.24
CA ASN A 32 -19.31 -12.23 -7.41
C ASN A 32 -17.94 -11.63 -7.10
N TYR A 33 -16.88 -12.44 -7.06
CA TYR A 33 -15.53 -12.03 -6.71
C TYR A 33 -14.57 -11.94 -7.90
N PHE A 34 -14.96 -12.44 -9.07
CA PHE A 34 -14.09 -12.59 -10.24
C PHE A 34 -14.75 -12.12 -11.54
N GLY A 35 -13.97 -11.76 -12.54
CA GLY A 35 -14.49 -11.37 -13.86
C GLY A 35 -13.42 -11.03 -14.89
N HIS A 36 -13.81 -10.62 -16.08
CA HIS A 36 -12.90 -10.21 -17.15
C HIS A 36 -12.59 -8.71 -17.07
N LEU A 37 -11.43 -8.32 -17.59
CA LEU A 37 -10.97 -6.94 -17.56
C LEU A 37 -11.52 -6.16 -18.76
N TYR A 38 -12.10 -4.98 -18.50
CA TYR A 38 -12.67 -4.10 -19.51
C TYR A 38 -12.08 -2.70 -19.39
N LYS A 39 -11.73 -2.09 -20.54
CA LYS A 39 -11.27 -0.69 -20.60
C LYS A 39 -12.45 0.27 -20.49
N ASN A 40 -13.54 -0.12 -21.13
CA ASN A 40 -14.83 0.54 -21.17
C ASN A 40 -15.91 -0.54 -21.08
N PRO A 41 -17.17 -0.23 -20.70
CA PRO A 41 -18.20 -1.25 -20.49
C PRO A 41 -18.52 -2.14 -21.71
N LYS A 42 -17.97 -1.81 -22.88
CA LYS A 42 -18.16 -2.47 -24.16
C LYS A 42 -16.87 -3.06 -24.76
N GLU A 43 -15.70 -2.79 -24.16
CA GLU A 43 -14.39 -3.14 -24.73
C GLU A 43 -13.59 -3.99 -23.75
N ALA A 44 -13.55 -5.30 -24.00
CA ALA A 44 -12.78 -6.26 -23.21
C ALA A 44 -11.28 -6.13 -23.53
N LEU A 45 -10.45 -5.99 -22.49
CA LEU A 45 -8.99 -5.94 -22.59
C LEU A 45 -8.36 -7.33 -22.61
N ASP A 46 -8.91 -8.26 -21.81
CA ASP A 46 -8.40 -9.63 -21.69
C ASP A 46 -9.57 -10.57 -21.35
N LEU A 47 -9.93 -11.41 -22.33
CA LEU A 47 -10.97 -12.43 -22.23
C LEU A 47 -10.42 -13.82 -21.90
N ASP A 48 -9.11 -14.03 -22.02
CA ASP A 48 -8.43 -15.31 -21.77
C ASP A 48 -8.14 -15.50 -20.27
N ARG A 49 -8.23 -14.41 -19.50
CA ARG A 49 -7.92 -14.39 -18.07
C ARG A 49 -9.06 -13.82 -17.26
N ILE A 50 -9.10 -14.30 -16.03
CA ILE A 50 -10.05 -13.87 -15.01
C ILE A 50 -9.28 -13.10 -13.95
N TYR A 51 -9.85 -11.99 -13.50
CA TYR A 51 -9.28 -11.08 -12.52
C TYR A 51 -10.11 -11.08 -11.25
N CYS A 52 -9.44 -10.98 -10.10
CA CYS A 52 -10.10 -10.80 -8.81
C CYS A 52 -10.56 -9.34 -8.64
N LYS A 53 -11.83 -9.13 -8.26
CA LYS A 53 -12.39 -7.78 -8.02
C LYS A 53 -11.82 -7.09 -6.77
N VAL A 54 -11.23 -7.85 -5.85
CA VAL A 54 -10.68 -7.33 -4.59
C VAL A 54 -9.20 -6.95 -4.74
N CYS A 55 -8.41 -7.77 -5.43
CA CYS A 55 -6.95 -7.60 -5.50
C CYS A 55 -6.39 -7.38 -6.90
N PHE A 56 -7.22 -7.39 -7.95
CA PHE A 56 -6.83 -7.21 -9.37
C PHE A 56 -5.79 -8.21 -9.91
N GLU A 57 -5.49 -9.26 -9.15
CA GLU A 57 -4.55 -10.30 -9.57
C GLU A 57 -5.17 -11.19 -10.67
N LYS A 58 -4.33 -11.57 -11.65
CA LYS A 58 -4.74 -12.36 -12.81
C LYS A 58 -4.70 -13.86 -12.51
N ILE A 59 -5.73 -14.57 -12.95
CA ILE A 59 -5.88 -16.02 -12.83
C ILE A 59 -6.04 -16.58 -14.25
N LYS A 60 -5.26 -17.62 -14.59
CA LYS A 60 -5.42 -18.33 -15.86
C LYS A 60 -6.80 -19.01 -15.88
N GLN A 61 -7.55 -18.78 -16.95
CA GLN A 61 -8.83 -19.47 -17.14
C GLN A 61 -8.55 -20.87 -17.69
N GLU A 62 -8.47 -21.87 -16.82
CA GLU A 62 -8.49 -23.28 -17.24
C GLU A 62 -9.95 -23.74 -17.31
N TYR A 63 -10.61 -23.45 -18.44
CA TYR A 63 -11.83 -24.16 -18.83
C TYR A 63 -11.56 -24.89 -20.15
N PRO A 64 -11.52 -26.24 -20.15
CA PRO A 64 -11.63 -27.00 -21.38
C PRO A 64 -13.09 -26.96 -21.82
N ASP A 65 -13.33 -26.61 -23.07
CA ASP A 65 -14.64 -26.74 -23.71
C ASP A 65 -15.18 -28.15 -23.47
N ALA A 66 -16.23 -28.23 -22.65
CA ALA A 66 -16.92 -29.46 -22.34
C ALA A 66 -17.82 -29.83 -23.52
N THR A 67 -17.24 -30.37 -24.60
CA THR A 67 -17.96 -31.24 -25.54
C THR A 67 -16.99 -32.11 -26.36
N THR A 68 -16.98 -33.41 -26.04
CA THR A 68 -16.82 -34.53 -26.99
C THR A 68 -15.47 -35.27 -27.14
N HIS A 69 -14.37 -34.99 -26.41
CA HIS A 69 -13.15 -35.84 -26.59
C HIS A 69 -12.37 -36.38 -25.37
N GLN A 70 -12.79 -36.18 -24.12
CA GLN A 70 -11.92 -36.55 -22.98
C GLN A 70 -12.45 -37.62 -22.00
N ILE A 71 -13.52 -38.36 -22.36
CA ILE A 71 -13.95 -39.50 -21.53
C ILE A 71 -13.08 -40.75 -21.75
N THR A 72 -12.33 -40.83 -22.86
CA THR A 72 -11.43 -41.96 -23.14
C THR A 72 -10.03 -41.81 -22.54
N GLU A 73 -9.49 -40.59 -22.38
CA GLU A 73 -8.15 -40.38 -21.77
C GLU A 73 -8.18 -40.21 -20.24
N ALA A 74 -9.27 -39.72 -19.67
CA ALA A 74 -9.42 -39.57 -18.21
C ALA A 74 -9.43 -40.93 -17.45
N GLN A 75 -9.65 -42.04 -18.16
CA GLN A 75 -9.51 -43.38 -17.59
C GLN A 75 -8.06 -43.92 -17.67
N ALA A 76 -7.19 -43.34 -18.50
CA ALA A 76 -5.78 -43.71 -18.61
C ALA A 76 -4.86 -42.90 -17.66
N ILE A 77 -5.21 -41.64 -17.34
CA ILE A 77 -4.35 -40.73 -16.54
C ILE A 77 -4.49 -40.92 -15.02
N LYS A 78 -5.46 -41.73 -14.53
CA LYS A 78 -5.58 -42.06 -13.09
C LYS A 78 -4.39 -42.86 -12.51
N LYS A 79 -3.35 -43.14 -13.31
CA LYS A 79 -2.06 -43.71 -12.88
C LYS A 79 -0.87 -42.75 -12.91
N THR A 80 -1.04 -41.43 -13.03
CA THR A 80 0.09 -40.51 -12.88
C THR A 80 0.28 -40.08 -11.43
N ASN A 81 1.47 -40.40 -10.90
CA ASN A 81 1.94 -40.18 -9.54
C ASN A 81 1.49 -38.85 -8.91
N LYS A 82 0.70 -38.95 -7.83
CA LYS A 82 0.29 -37.83 -6.93
C LYS A 82 1.47 -36.97 -6.45
N HIS A 83 2.69 -37.50 -6.54
CA HIS A 83 3.93 -36.86 -6.12
C HIS A 83 4.40 -35.71 -7.03
N ILE A 84 3.95 -35.65 -8.29
CA ILE A 84 4.37 -34.61 -9.26
C ILE A 84 3.45 -33.39 -9.17
N VAL A 85 2.13 -33.61 -9.03
CA VAL A 85 1.14 -32.53 -8.88
C VAL A 85 1.33 -31.74 -7.57
N SER A 86 1.72 -32.42 -6.48
CA SER A 86 2.08 -31.77 -5.22
C SER A 86 3.38 -30.96 -5.31
N MET A 87 4.25 -31.26 -6.29
CA MET A 87 5.50 -30.55 -6.53
C MET A 87 5.28 -29.24 -7.28
N PHE A 88 4.32 -29.19 -8.22
CA PHE A 88 3.96 -27.98 -8.96
C PHE A 88 3.01 -27.04 -8.20
N ALA A 89 2.18 -27.56 -7.29
CA ALA A 89 1.36 -26.73 -6.39
C ALA A 89 2.20 -25.90 -5.38
N ARG A 90 3.48 -26.26 -5.18
CA ARG A 90 4.45 -25.51 -4.35
C ARG A 90 5.03 -24.28 -5.02
N ASN A 91 4.79 -24.08 -6.33
CA ASN A 91 5.33 -22.97 -7.13
C ASN A 91 4.32 -21.81 -7.34
N ARG A 92 3.27 -21.69 -6.52
CA ARG A 92 2.63 -20.37 -6.37
C ARG A 92 3.64 -19.51 -5.64
N ASP A 93 4.10 -18.42 -6.24
CA ASP A 93 5.08 -17.47 -5.70
C ASP A 93 4.83 -17.24 -4.20
N THR A 94 5.48 -18.05 -3.36
CA THR A 94 5.40 -17.89 -1.93
C THR A 94 6.26 -16.68 -1.66
N ILE A 95 5.64 -15.50 -1.60
CA ILE A 95 6.26 -14.32 -0.99
C ILE A 95 6.89 -14.83 0.29
N SER A 96 8.20 -14.73 0.39
CA SER A 96 8.90 -15.28 1.55
C SER A 96 8.34 -14.60 2.80
N SER A 97 8.30 -15.31 3.92
CA SER A 97 7.88 -14.72 5.20
C SER A 97 8.65 -13.41 5.50
N SER A 98 9.91 -13.33 5.07
CA SER A 98 10.72 -12.11 5.14
C SER A 98 10.20 -10.95 4.27
N GLN A 99 9.82 -11.20 3.01
CA GLN A 99 9.27 -10.18 2.11
C GLN A 99 7.90 -9.68 2.58
N LEU A 100 7.07 -10.58 3.10
CA LEU A 100 5.77 -10.21 3.67
C LEU A 100 5.94 -9.33 4.91
N LYS A 101 6.87 -9.69 5.80
CA LYS A 101 7.20 -8.90 6.99
C LYS A 101 7.74 -7.52 6.66
N GLU A 102 8.59 -7.41 5.62
CA GLU A 102 9.09 -6.11 5.14
C GLU A 102 7.95 -5.25 4.58
N LYS A 103 7.13 -5.81 3.68
CA LYS A 103 6.00 -5.10 3.07
C LYS A 103 5.00 -4.64 4.13
N LEU A 104 4.65 -5.52 5.06
CA LEU A 104 3.76 -5.20 6.17
C LEU A 104 4.36 -4.11 7.06
N GLY A 105 5.65 -4.21 7.39
CA GLY A 105 6.37 -3.20 8.16
C GLY A 105 6.31 -1.81 7.51
N TYR A 106 6.55 -1.73 6.21
CA TYR A 106 6.47 -0.46 5.49
C TYR A 106 5.05 0.15 5.55
N GLN A 107 4.03 -0.66 5.29
CA GLN A 107 2.63 -0.22 5.31
C GLN A 107 2.19 0.22 6.71
N LEU A 108 2.58 -0.51 7.76
CA LEU A 108 2.27 -0.16 9.14
C LEU A 108 2.97 1.12 9.58
N THR A 109 4.23 1.33 9.19
CA THR A 109 4.91 2.60 9.46
C THR A 109 4.18 3.75 8.75
N LEU A 110 3.79 3.57 7.48
CA LEU A 110 3.06 4.60 6.74
C LEU A 110 1.71 4.93 7.38
N MET A 111 0.95 3.93 7.82
CA MET A 111 -0.30 4.10 8.57
C MET A 111 -0.03 4.92 9.85
N CYS A 112 0.96 4.52 10.65
CA CYS A 112 1.30 5.23 11.88
C CYS A 112 1.68 6.69 11.62
N CYS A 113 2.42 6.97 10.56
CA CYS A 113 2.79 8.35 10.18
C CYS A 113 1.58 9.18 9.74
N LYS A 114 0.66 8.60 8.96
CA LYS A 114 -0.53 9.31 8.45
C LYS A 114 -1.54 9.59 9.55
N ASP A 115 -1.75 8.61 10.42
CA ASP A 115 -2.80 8.66 11.44
C ASP A 115 -2.25 9.14 12.80
N LEU A 116 -0.97 9.53 12.85
CA LEU A 116 -0.24 9.96 14.06
C LEU A 116 -0.34 8.94 15.21
N LEU A 117 -0.26 7.65 14.87
CA LEU A 117 -0.36 6.56 15.83
C LEU A 117 1.02 6.19 16.40
N PRO A 118 1.08 5.77 17.68
CA PRO A 118 2.32 5.27 18.24
C PRO A 118 2.70 3.92 17.62
N PHE A 119 4.00 3.71 17.37
CA PHE A 119 4.50 2.44 16.85
C PHE A 119 4.28 1.24 17.79
N SER A 120 3.92 1.48 19.06
CA SER A 120 3.53 0.41 20.01
C SER A 120 2.22 -0.28 19.63
N ILE A 121 1.45 0.22 18.65
CA ILE A 121 0.22 -0.43 18.19
C ILE A 121 0.43 -1.90 17.76
N VAL A 122 1.62 -2.24 17.26
CA VAL A 122 1.96 -3.62 16.84
C VAL A 122 2.13 -4.59 18.02
N GLU A 123 2.25 -4.06 19.23
CA GLU A 123 2.39 -4.82 20.48
C GLU A 123 1.01 -5.07 21.13
N ASN A 124 -0.03 -4.38 20.69
CA ASN A 124 -1.38 -4.52 21.23
C ASN A 124 -2.00 -5.86 20.84
N GLU A 125 -2.49 -6.62 21.83
CA GLU A 125 -3.05 -7.96 21.61
C GLU A 125 -4.20 -7.97 20.60
N GLY A 126 -5.17 -7.06 20.74
CA GLY A 126 -6.30 -6.96 19.80
C GLY A 126 -5.88 -6.66 18.36
N PHE A 127 -4.79 -5.92 18.17
CA PHE A 127 -4.24 -5.66 16.84
C PHE A 127 -3.53 -6.89 16.27
N GLN A 128 -2.76 -7.61 17.09
CA GLN A 128 -2.13 -8.87 16.70
C GLN A 128 -3.16 -9.93 16.32
N ASP A 129 -4.21 -10.06 17.14
CA ASP A 129 -5.30 -11.01 16.93
C ASP A 129 -6.08 -10.68 15.66
N PHE A 130 -6.29 -9.39 15.36
CA PHE A 130 -6.86 -8.94 14.09
C PHE A 130 -6.03 -9.40 12.89
N LEU A 131 -4.70 -9.24 12.92
CA LEU A 131 -3.82 -9.65 11.82
C LEU A 131 -3.80 -11.18 11.61
N ILE A 132 -3.79 -11.95 12.71
CA ILE A 132 -3.77 -13.41 12.67
C ILE A 132 -5.12 -13.96 12.22
N SER A 133 -6.22 -13.46 12.79
CA SER A 133 -7.59 -13.94 12.49
C SER A 133 -7.98 -13.70 11.03
N ASN A 134 -7.49 -12.60 10.44
CA ASN A 134 -7.69 -12.28 9.02
C ASN A 134 -6.65 -12.90 8.09
N LYS A 135 -5.77 -13.78 8.59
CA LYS A 135 -4.72 -14.46 7.82
C LYS A 135 -3.78 -13.51 7.07
N ILE A 136 -3.54 -12.32 7.63
CA ILE A 136 -2.53 -11.38 7.13
C ILE A 136 -1.14 -11.88 7.50
N VAL A 137 -1.01 -12.45 8.69
CA VAL A 137 0.20 -13.09 9.22
C VAL A 137 -0.14 -14.46 9.78
N ASN A 138 0.82 -15.40 9.74
CA ASN A 138 0.60 -16.75 10.27
C ASN A 138 0.77 -16.80 11.78
N THR A 139 1.74 -16.04 12.30
CA THR A 139 2.10 -16.02 13.72
C THR A 139 2.41 -14.61 14.21
N LYS A 140 2.45 -14.42 15.54
CA LYS A 140 2.90 -13.16 16.15
C LYS A 140 4.34 -12.78 15.73
N TYR A 141 5.18 -13.76 15.40
CA TYR A 141 6.58 -13.53 15.00
C TYR A 141 6.72 -12.88 13.62
N ASP A 142 5.71 -13.06 12.76
CA ASP A 142 5.66 -12.46 11.43
C ASP A 142 5.28 -10.97 11.49
N ILE A 143 4.79 -10.50 12.64
CA ILE A 143 4.47 -9.09 12.89
C ILE A 143 5.78 -8.32 13.12
N PRO A 144 5.99 -7.17 12.44
CA PRO A 144 7.15 -6.33 12.68
C PRO A 144 7.10 -5.73 14.08
N SER A 145 8.24 -5.73 14.79
CA SER A 145 8.34 -5.09 16.10
C SER A 145 8.34 -3.57 15.99
N ARG A 146 8.01 -2.88 17.09
CA ARG A 146 8.16 -1.43 17.20
C ARG A 146 9.57 -0.95 16.82
N THR A 147 10.59 -1.70 17.24
CA THR A 147 12.01 -1.43 16.89
C THR A 147 12.33 -1.65 15.42
N THR A 148 11.52 -2.43 14.70
CA THR A 148 11.65 -2.58 13.24
C THR A 148 10.98 -1.39 12.52
N LEU A 149 9.83 -0.95 13.02
CA LEU A 149 9.10 0.19 12.45
C LEU A 149 9.85 1.52 12.62
N SER A 150 10.43 1.75 13.80
CA SER A 150 10.88 3.08 14.24
C SER A 150 12.17 3.59 13.59
N PRO A 151 13.26 2.82 13.41
CA PRO A 151 14.47 3.33 12.74
C PRO A 151 14.50 2.95 11.25
N LEU A 152 14.16 1.71 10.91
CA LEU A 152 14.39 1.17 9.57
C LEU A 152 13.39 1.72 8.55
N ASN A 153 12.09 1.56 8.81
CA ASN A 153 11.07 1.99 7.86
C ASN A 153 10.77 3.49 7.95
N LEU A 154 10.86 4.08 9.14
CA LEU A 154 10.65 5.52 9.30
C LEU A 154 11.69 6.31 8.52
N ASN A 155 12.98 5.96 8.59
CA ASN A 155 14.02 6.65 7.82
C ASN A 155 13.79 6.53 6.31
N LYS A 156 13.37 5.36 5.82
CA LYS A 156 13.01 5.18 4.40
C LYS A 156 11.86 6.09 3.99
N ILE A 157 10.79 6.14 4.78
CA ILE A 157 9.61 6.97 4.50
C ILE A 157 9.96 8.46 4.61
N TYR A 158 10.74 8.84 5.62
CA TYR A 158 11.21 10.20 5.84
C TYR A 158 11.98 10.72 4.63
N ASN A 159 13.00 9.98 4.16
CA ASN A 159 13.81 10.40 3.02
C ASN A 159 12.95 10.56 1.75
N VAL A 160 12.02 9.64 1.49
CA VAL A 160 11.10 9.75 0.35
C VAL A 160 10.21 10.99 0.46
N CYS A 161 9.69 11.30 1.65
CA CYS A 161 8.90 12.50 1.90
C CYS A 161 9.75 13.78 1.77
N LEU A 162 10.98 13.76 2.28
CA LEU A 162 11.93 14.87 2.20
C LEU A 162 12.24 15.18 0.74
N ASP A 163 12.60 14.19 -0.06
CA ASP A 163 12.93 14.35 -1.48
C ASP A 163 11.76 14.92 -2.27
N LYS A 164 10.55 14.37 -2.06
CA LYS A 164 9.33 14.91 -2.69
C LYS A 164 9.06 16.35 -2.25
N THR A 165 9.27 16.68 -0.98
CA THR A 165 9.06 18.03 -0.47
C THR A 165 10.07 19.00 -1.09
N LYS A 166 11.34 18.61 -1.21
CA LYS A 166 12.37 19.38 -1.92
C LYS A 166 11.98 19.64 -3.37
N GLU A 167 11.49 18.62 -4.08
CA GLU A 167 11.01 18.77 -5.45
C GLU A 167 9.84 19.78 -5.53
N GLN A 168 8.86 19.68 -4.63
CA GLN A 168 7.73 20.61 -4.60
C GLN A 168 8.16 22.05 -4.29
N ILE A 169 9.10 22.25 -3.36
CA ILE A 169 9.67 23.56 -3.05
C ILE A 169 10.36 24.14 -4.29
N LYS A 170 11.20 23.34 -4.98
CA LYS A 170 11.90 23.76 -6.21
C LYS A 170 10.94 24.12 -7.36
N LEU A 171 9.80 23.45 -7.45
CA LEU A 171 8.76 23.71 -8.45
C LEU A 171 7.85 24.89 -8.11
N SER A 172 7.83 25.33 -6.84
CA SER A 172 6.94 26.39 -6.41
C SER A 172 7.32 27.73 -7.07
N THR A 173 6.34 28.39 -7.67
CA THR A 173 6.52 29.70 -8.33
C THR A 173 6.50 30.86 -7.33
N ASN A 174 5.99 30.62 -6.12
CA ASN A 174 5.87 31.60 -5.04
C ASN A 174 6.93 31.32 -3.96
N TYR A 175 7.26 32.34 -3.17
CA TYR A 175 8.13 32.15 -2.01
C TYR A 175 7.42 31.31 -0.94
N PRO A 176 7.97 30.16 -0.53
CA PRO A 176 7.41 29.38 0.57
C PRO A 176 7.50 30.19 1.86
N THR A 177 6.43 30.17 2.65
CA THR A 177 6.38 30.79 3.98
C THR A 177 6.55 29.72 5.04
N ILE A 178 7.31 30.03 6.09
CA ILE A 178 7.54 29.13 7.22
C ILE A 178 6.83 29.72 8.43
N THR A 179 6.03 28.89 9.10
CA THR A 179 5.42 29.23 10.39
C THR A 179 6.18 28.49 11.48
N CYS A 180 6.70 29.23 12.46
CA CYS A 180 7.33 28.65 13.63
C CYS A 180 6.33 28.70 14.79
N ASP A 181 6.04 27.54 15.39
CA ASP A 181 5.28 27.43 16.63
C ASP A 181 6.23 27.14 17.79
N ALA A 182 6.04 27.85 18.90
CA ALA A 182 6.90 27.74 20.07
C ALA A 182 6.04 27.83 21.34
N TRP A 183 6.23 26.89 22.25
CA TRP A 183 5.56 26.85 23.54
C TRP A 183 6.52 26.37 24.63
N THR A 184 6.23 26.75 25.87
CA THR A 184 6.97 26.29 27.05
C THR A 184 6.24 25.09 27.66
N ASP A 185 6.93 23.96 27.79
CA ASP A 185 6.43 22.77 28.49
C ASP A 185 7.14 22.62 29.84
N ASN A 186 6.42 22.92 30.92
CA ASN A 186 6.95 22.88 32.28
C ASN A 186 7.05 21.45 32.87
N LEU A 187 6.52 20.43 32.19
CA LEU A 187 6.47 19.04 32.66
C LEU A 187 7.61 18.19 32.09
N ARG A 188 8.17 18.57 30.93
CA ARG A 188 9.27 17.83 30.29
C ARG A 188 10.62 18.48 30.58
N THR A 189 11.60 17.65 30.95
CA THR A 189 13.03 18.01 31.07
C THR A 189 13.75 18.10 29.70
N GLN A 190 13.02 18.51 28.65
CA GLN A 190 13.42 19.42 27.55
C GLN A 190 13.54 18.91 26.10
N PRO A 191 13.43 19.84 25.12
CA PRO A 191 14.40 19.99 24.03
C PRO A 191 15.19 21.32 24.06
N PHE A 192 14.88 22.26 24.96
CA PHE A 192 15.53 23.56 25.09
C PHE A 192 16.09 23.78 26.50
N ASN A 193 17.39 24.09 26.58
CA ASN A 193 18.16 24.48 27.79
C ASN A 193 18.41 25.99 27.79
N GLU A 194 18.74 26.54 28.97
CA GLU A 194 18.96 27.95 29.40
C GLU A 194 19.61 28.99 28.44
N ALA A 195 19.99 28.65 27.21
CA ALA A 195 20.57 29.55 26.20
C ALA A 195 19.59 29.84 25.04
N ASP A 196 18.34 30.19 25.34
CA ASP A 196 17.29 30.62 24.40
C ASP A 196 17.57 32.02 23.81
N THR A 197 18.77 32.19 23.27
CA THR A 197 19.20 33.41 22.60
C THR A 197 18.63 33.46 21.18
N ASP A 198 18.43 34.66 20.65
CA ASP A 198 18.09 34.87 19.24
C ASP A 198 19.01 34.05 18.29
N GLN A 199 20.29 33.94 18.64
CA GLN A 199 21.27 33.20 17.87
C GLN A 199 21.02 31.67 17.87
N SER A 200 20.60 31.08 18.98
CA SER A 200 20.34 29.64 19.06
C SER A 200 19.08 29.26 18.27
N ILE A 201 18.04 30.10 18.34
CA ILE A 201 16.80 29.94 17.56
C ILE A 201 17.10 30.07 16.06
N LYS A 202 17.84 31.11 15.65
CA LYS A 202 18.27 31.29 14.25
C LYS A 202 19.09 30.11 13.73
N GLY A 203 20.00 29.58 14.55
CA GLY A 203 20.79 28.39 14.22
C GLY A 203 19.91 27.17 13.99
N LEU A 204 18.92 26.94 14.84
CA LEU A 204 18.01 25.80 14.74
C LEU A 204 17.15 25.87 13.48
N VAL A 205 16.54 27.02 13.20
CA VAL A 205 15.77 27.25 11.98
C VAL A 205 16.65 27.04 10.74
N SER A 206 17.88 27.57 10.77
CA SER A 206 18.83 27.41 9.66
C SER A 206 19.19 25.94 9.42
N ASN A 207 19.45 25.16 10.47
CA ASN A 207 19.78 23.73 10.36
C ASN A 207 18.64 22.93 9.71
N VAL A 208 17.40 23.20 10.09
CA VAL A 208 16.22 22.55 9.46
C VAL A 208 16.17 22.92 7.98
N LEU A 209 16.38 24.19 7.62
CA LEU A 209 16.24 24.66 6.24
C LEU A 209 17.38 24.22 5.32
N ILE A 210 18.59 24.02 5.87
CA ILE A 210 19.72 23.40 5.16
C ILE A 210 19.36 21.99 4.70
N GLU A 211 18.62 21.23 5.50
CA GLU A 211 18.21 19.86 5.14
C GLU A 211 17.33 19.84 3.88
N PHE A 212 16.55 20.90 3.64
CA PHE A 212 15.74 21.09 2.43
C PHE A 212 16.51 21.68 1.24
N GLU A 213 17.84 21.83 1.33
CA GLU A 213 18.68 22.46 0.30
C GLU A 213 18.23 23.89 -0.06
N THR A 214 17.59 24.58 0.88
CA THR A 214 17.12 25.95 0.66
C THR A 214 18.15 26.95 1.15
N SER A 215 18.49 27.92 0.30
CA SER A 215 19.30 29.08 0.72
C SER A 215 18.37 30.11 1.33
N VAL A 216 18.48 30.34 2.64
CA VAL A 216 17.60 31.24 3.38
C VAL A 216 18.30 32.58 3.56
N VAL A 217 17.64 33.65 3.12
CA VAL A 217 17.97 35.02 3.55
C VAL A 217 17.06 35.33 4.73
N LEU A 218 17.55 35.15 5.95
CA LEU A 218 16.85 35.59 7.15
C LEU A 218 16.94 37.12 7.20
N PHE A 219 15.88 37.81 6.80
CA PHE A 219 15.77 39.25 6.98
C PHE A 219 15.58 39.55 8.47
N ALA A 220 16.48 40.37 9.01
CA ALA A 220 16.46 40.86 10.38
C ALA A 220 15.39 41.94 10.57
#